data_AF-A0A1B6G5A0-F1
#
_entry.id   AF-A0A1B6G5A0-F1
#
_cell.length_a   1.000
_cell.length_b   1.000
_cell.length_c   1.000
_cell.angle_alpha   90.00
_cell.angle_beta   90.00
_cell.angle_gamma   90.00
#
_symmetry.space_group_name_H-M   'P 1'
#
loop_
_entity.id
_entity.type
_entity.pdbx_description
1 polymer ?
#
loop_
_entity_poly.entity_id
_entity_poly.type
_entity_poly.pdbx_seq_one_letter_code
_entity_poly.pdbx_strand_id
1 'polypeptide(L)'
;MTLTSRVFSSYDVTTFLLSFNPIFAGVSALIYLFSLMYINGTCLQCGKDCQTQDAFQFLESGLDAKHPNGILNFLIFLIVDTVLYFGLVFLIEYGVVKNLWFLLAMNWNKMDRKLDEDADVVIEKQKVESIQNIPGYVHNRTVLLVNDIGKKYNCKTTAVYNVSFQVGRGECFGLLGVNGAGKTTTFKMLTG
;
A
#
# COMPACT_ATOMS: atom_id res chain seq x y z
N MET A 1 7.78 40.38 -31.78
CA MET A 1 8.74 40.06 -30.69
C MET A 1 8.07 39.26 -29.55
N THR A 2 7.08 38.38 -29.83
CA THR A 2 6.25 37.73 -28.78
C THR A 2 5.89 36.26 -29.04
N LEU A 3 6.52 35.61 -30.03
CA LEU A 3 6.27 34.19 -30.36
C LEU A 3 7.42 33.25 -29.98
N THR A 4 8.65 33.75 -29.84
CA THR A 4 9.82 32.94 -29.49
C THR A 4 9.94 32.65 -27.98
N SER A 5 9.28 33.41 -27.12
CA SER A 5 9.33 33.21 -25.67
C SER A 5 8.39 32.11 -25.14
N ARG A 6 7.27 31.81 -25.84
CA ARG A 6 6.36 30.72 -25.44
C ARG A 6 6.90 29.32 -25.76
N VAL A 7 7.73 29.21 -26.79
CA VAL A 7 8.30 27.94 -27.24
C VAL A 7 9.39 27.47 -26.27
N PHE A 8 10.24 28.38 -25.78
CA PHE A 8 11.30 28.07 -24.81
C PHE A 8 10.75 27.57 -23.45
N SER A 9 9.64 28.14 -22.97
CA SER A 9 9.02 27.73 -21.70
C SER A 9 8.39 26.33 -21.73
N SER A 10 7.86 25.88 -22.88
CA SER A 10 7.29 24.53 -22.99
C SER A 10 8.36 23.44 -23.01
N TYR A 11 9.56 23.73 -23.53
CA TYR A 11 10.68 22.79 -23.52
C TYR A 11 11.24 22.57 -22.11
N ASP A 12 11.33 23.61 -21.27
CA ASP A 12 11.80 23.46 -19.88
C ASP A 12 10.82 22.65 -19.03
N VAL A 13 9.52 22.91 -19.11
CA VAL A 13 8.52 22.21 -18.28
C VAL A 13 8.41 20.73 -18.68
N THR A 14 8.44 20.42 -19.98
CA THR A 14 8.39 19.03 -20.45
C THR A 14 9.66 18.26 -20.09
N THR A 15 10.83 18.88 -20.24
CA THR A 15 12.11 18.27 -19.83
C THR A 15 12.17 18.08 -18.32
N PHE A 16 11.65 19.04 -17.54
CA PHE A 16 11.53 18.95 -16.08
C PHE A 16 10.59 17.81 -15.65
N LEU A 17 9.42 17.69 -16.26
CA LEU A 17 8.47 16.60 -15.98
C LEU A 17 9.02 15.23 -16.38
N LEU A 18 9.72 15.14 -17.51
CA LEU A 18 10.35 13.89 -17.95
C LEU A 18 11.57 13.51 -17.09
N SER A 19 12.19 14.47 -16.39
CA SER A 19 13.32 14.21 -15.50
C SER A 19 12.94 13.48 -14.19
N PHE A 20 11.64 13.45 -13.83
CA PHE A 20 11.13 12.55 -12.78
C PHE A 20 11.12 11.07 -13.19
N ASN A 21 11.39 10.77 -14.46
CA ASN A 21 11.58 9.40 -14.91
C ASN A 21 13.08 9.06 -14.85
N PRO A 22 13.50 8.11 -13.98
CA PRO A 22 14.92 7.82 -13.75
C PRO A 22 15.62 7.29 -15.02
N ILE A 23 14.87 6.61 -15.91
CA ILE A 23 15.42 6.10 -17.18
C ILE A 23 15.72 7.27 -18.12
N PHE A 24 14.80 8.24 -18.24
CA PHE A 24 15.00 9.41 -19.08
C PHE A 24 16.15 10.29 -18.56
N ALA A 25 16.17 10.57 -17.26
CA ALA A 25 17.24 11.33 -16.62
C ALA A 25 18.60 10.67 -16.83
N GLY A 26 18.71 9.36 -16.61
CA GLY A 26 19.94 8.58 -16.81
C GLY A 26 20.41 8.57 -18.27
N VAL A 27 19.52 8.31 -19.22
CA VAL A 27 19.86 8.29 -20.66
C VAL A 27 20.30 9.68 -21.13
N SER A 28 19.60 10.73 -20.71
CA SER A 28 19.98 12.11 -21.06
C SER A 28 21.36 12.46 -20.52
N ALA A 29 21.64 12.16 -19.24
CA ALA A 29 22.94 12.41 -18.62
C ALA A 29 24.07 11.65 -19.35
N LEU A 30 23.85 10.40 -19.73
CA LEU A 30 24.82 9.62 -20.51
C LEU A 30 25.06 10.22 -21.89
N ILE A 31 24.01 10.61 -22.62
CA ILE A 31 24.14 11.23 -23.94
C ILE A 31 24.94 12.55 -23.84
N TYR A 32 24.66 13.38 -22.83
CA TYR A 32 25.41 14.61 -22.59
C TYR A 32 26.88 14.34 -22.26
N LEU A 33 27.14 13.34 -21.39
CA LEU A 33 28.50 12.95 -21.04
C LEU A 33 29.28 12.45 -22.25
N PHE A 34 28.68 11.58 -23.08
CA PHE A 34 29.29 11.09 -24.31
C PHE A 34 29.50 12.19 -25.35
N SER A 35 28.54 13.11 -25.50
CA SER A 35 28.66 14.25 -26.41
C SER A 35 29.80 15.17 -26.00
N LEU A 36 29.97 15.45 -24.70
CA LEU A 36 31.06 16.26 -24.18
C LEU A 36 32.41 15.55 -24.26
N MET A 37 32.46 14.25 -23.95
CA MET A 37 33.67 13.44 -24.17
C MET A 37 34.05 13.39 -25.65
N TYR A 38 33.07 13.33 -26.55
CA TYR A 38 33.32 13.36 -27.99
C TYR A 38 33.83 14.72 -28.45
N ILE A 39 33.23 15.82 -28.00
CA ILE A 39 33.64 17.20 -28.37
C ILE A 39 35.00 17.57 -27.76
N ASN A 40 35.31 17.17 -26.52
CA ASN A 40 36.60 17.46 -25.89
C ASN A 40 37.70 16.46 -26.30
N GLY A 41 37.33 15.20 -26.57
CA GLY A 41 38.24 14.17 -27.07
C GLY A 41 38.60 14.36 -28.54
N THR A 42 37.70 14.96 -29.33
CA THR A 42 38.02 15.47 -30.67
C THR A 42 38.46 16.92 -30.53
N CYS A 43 39.76 17.13 -30.33
CA CYS A 43 40.38 18.45 -30.30
C CYS A 43 40.33 19.12 -31.70
N LEU A 44 39.14 19.32 -32.27
CA LEU A 44 38.92 19.72 -33.66
C LEU A 44 38.89 21.23 -33.87
N GLN A 45 39.09 22.00 -32.80
CA GLN A 45 39.29 23.44 -32.85
C GLN A 45 40.52 23.84 -32.03
N CYS A 46 41.69 23.28 -32.35
CA CYS A 46 42.95 23.69 -31.74
C CYS A 46 43.41 25.03 -32.35
N GLY A 47 42.78 26.12 -31.90
CA GLY A 47 43.42 27.44 -31.86
C GLY A 47 44.37 27.48 -30.67
N LYS A 48 45.57 28.05 -30.89
CA LYS A 48 46.64 28.17 -29.89
C LYS A 48 46.10 28.77 -28.59
N ASP A 49 45.91 27.93 -27.57
CA ASP A 49 45.83 28.20 -26.13
C ASP A 49 44.85 27.21 -25.45
N CYS A 50 45.16 25.91 -25.49
CA CYS A 50 44.50 24.94 -24.62
C CYS A 50 45.21 24.93 -23.26
N GLN A 51 44.84 25.86 -22.37
CA GLN A 51 44.88 25.55 -20.95
C GLN A 51 43.73 24.58 -20.68
N THR A 52 44.04 23.34 -20.35
CA THR A 52 43.05 22.36 -19.88
C THR A 52 42.52 22.86 -18.53
N GLN A 53 41.49 23.70 -18.56
CA GLN A 53 40.74 24.07 -17.37
C GLN A 53 40.00 22.84 -16.85
N ASP A 54 39.99 22.74 -15.54
CA ASP A 54 39.80 21.53 -14.76
C ASP A 54 38.55 20.73 -15.13
N ALA A 55 38.67 19.39 -15.12
CA ALA A 55 37.56 18.46 -15.34
C ALA A 55 36.40 18.63 -14.33
N PHE A 56 36.59 19.45 -13.29
CA PHE A 56 35.57 19.81 -12.30
C PHE A 56 34.60 20.90 -12.77
N GLN A 57 34.93 21.67 -13.82
CA GLN A 57 34.05 22.72 -14.35
C GLN A 57 32.77 22.15 -14.99
N PHE A 58 32.76 20.84 -15.29
CA PHE A 58 31.59 20.09 -15.79
C PHE A 58 30.56 19.73 -14.70
N LEU A 59 30.96 19.81 -13.42
CA LEU A 59 30.10 19.55 -12.26
C LEU A 59 29.46 20.81 -11.70
N GLU A 60 29.85 22.00 -12.15
CA GLU A 60 29.43 23.27 -11.55
C GLU A 60 28.21 23.85 -12.29
N SER A 61 27.00 23.69 -11.74
CA SER A 61 25.85 24.51 -12.11
C SER A 61 25.73 25.67 -11.12
N GLY A 62 26.11 26.87 -11.58
CA GLY A 62 26.08 28.12 -10.82
C GLY A 62 25.67 29.28 -11.72
N LEU A 63 25.22 30.39 -11.11
CA LEU A 63 24.61 31.55 -11.78
C LEU A 63 25.54 32.32 -12.77
N ASP A 64 26.79 31.90 -12.96
CA ASP A 64 27.72 32.38 -13.98
C ASP A 64 28.23 31.26 -14.92
N ALA A 65 27.50 30.14 -15.01
CA ALA A 65 27.87 29.02 -15.88
C ALA A 65 27.42 29.25 -17.34
N LYS A 66 28.37 29.10 -18.27
CA LYS A 66 28.18 29.22 -19.73
C LYS A 66 27.22 28.16 -20.33
N HIS A 67 26.74 27.21 -19.52
CA HIS A 67 25.84 26.13 -19.93
C HIS A 67 24.66 25.99 -18.94
N PRO A 68 23.42 26.35 -19.34
CA PRO A 68 22.26 26.35 -18.44
C PRO A 68 21.82 24.94 -17.98
N ASN A 69 22.29 23.87 -18.64
CA ASN A 69 21.89 22.49 -18.39
C ASN A 69 23.09 21.60 -18.05
N GLY A 70 23.76 21.89 -16.93
CA GLY A 70 24.86 21.06 -16.43
C GLY A 70 24.38 19.68 -15.96
N ILE A 71 25.28 18.69 -15.98
CA ILE A 71 24.96 17.30 -15.59
C ILE A 71 24.60 17.18 -14.10
N LEU A 72 25.02 18.15 -13.28
CA LEU A 72 24.78 18.19 -11.83
C LEU A 72 23.28 18.15 -11.49
N ASN A 73 22.44 18.85 -12.26
CA ASN A 73 21.00 18.85 -12.02
C ASN A 73 20.42 17.43 -12.16
N PHE A 74 20.82 16.69 -13.21
CA PHE A 74 20.40 15.30 -13.41
C PHE A 74 20.92 14.37 -12.30
N LEU A 75 22.15 14.58 -11.81
CA LEU A 75 22.70 13.81 -10.70
C LEU A 75 21.93 14.04 -9.40
N ILE A 76 21.54 15.28 -9.12
CA ILE A 76 20.72 15.63 -7.95
C ILE A 76 19.35 14.93 -8.04
N PHE A 77 18.69 14.96 -9.21
CA PHE A 77 17.43 14.26 -9.42
C PHE A 77 17.55 12.75 -9.20
N LEU A 78 18.59 12.09 -9.73
CA LEU A 78 18.81 10.65 -9.52
C LEU A 78 19.03 10.27 -8.05
N ILE A 79 19.74 11.10 -7.28
CA ILE A 79 19.94 10.87 -5.85
C ILE A 79 18.61 10.99 -5.08
N VAL A 80 17.82 12.02 -5.39
CA VAL A 80 16.51 12.24 -4.75
C VAL A 80 15.54 11.10 -5.06
N ASP A 81 15.45 10.68 -6.32
CA ASP A 81 14.59 9.55 -6.72
C ASP A 81 15.02 8.24 -6.04
N THR A 82 16.33 8.01 -5.90
CA THR A 82 16.86 6.83 -5.19
C THR A 82 16.38 6.80 -3.75
N VAL A 83 16.48 7.93 -3.04
CA VAL A 83 16.02 8.04 -1.64
C VAL A 83 14.49 7.87 -1.57
N LEU A 84 13.75 8.45 -2.50
CA LEU A 84 12.29 8.35 -2.56
C LEU A 84 11.83 6.91 -2.81
N TYR A 85 12.35 6.24 -3.83
CA TYR A 85 11.98 4.85 -4.14
C TYR A 85 12.42 3.88 -3.04
N PHE A 86 13.61 4.06 -2.48
CA PHE A 86 14.06 3.26 -1.35
C PHE A 86 13.15 3.44 -0.12
N GLY A 87 12.75 4.69 0.17
CA GLY A 87 11.77 5.00 1.21
C GLY A 87 10.41 4.37 0.96
N LEU A 88 9.91 4.41 -0.28
CA LEU A 88 8.65 3.74 -0.67
C LEU A 88 8.71 2.24 -0.51
N VAL A 89 9.80 1.58 -0.95
CA VAL A 89 10.00 0.14 -0.77
C VAL A 89 10.03 -0.20 0.71
N PHE A 90 10.77 0.56 1.51
CA PHE A 90 10.83 0.38 2.97
C PHE A 90 9.45 0.56 3.63
N LEU A 91 8.67 1.55 3.21
CA LEU A 91 7.31 1.77 3.71
C LEU A 91 6.36 0.60 3.37
N ILE A 92 6.53 0.00 2.19
CA ILE A 92 5.76 -1.17 1.76
C ILE A 92 6.17 -2.40 2.58
N GLU A 93 7.48 -2.66 2.73
CA GLU A 93 8.00 -3.83 3.46
C GLU A 93 7.76 -3.75 4.97
N TYR A 94 7.86 -2.57 5.57
CA TYR A 94 7.61 -2.35 7.00
C TYR A 94 6.11 -2.52 7.38
N GLY A 95 5.25 -2.77 6.40
CA GLY A 95 3.83 -3.05 6.64
C GLY A 95 3.02 -1.83 7.07
N VAL A 96 3.56 -0.61 6.92
CA VAL A 96 2.84 0.65 7.19
C VAL A 96 1.60 0.74 6.31
N VAL A 97 1.70 0.32 5.05
CA VAL A 97 0.56 0.26 4.11
C VAL A 97 -0.49 -0.75 4.59
N LYS A 98 -0.08 -1.90 5.14
CA LYS A 98 -1.00 -2.89 5.69
C LYS A 98 -1.71 -2.37 6.96
N ASN A 99 -1.01 -1.61 7.80
CA ASN A 99 -1.58 -1.01 9.01
C ASN A 99 -2.50 0.19 8.68
N LEU A 100 -2.13 1.05 7.73
CA LEU A 100 -2.98 2.14 7.22
C LEU A 100 -4.20 1.62 6.46
N TRP A 101 -4.02 0.59 5.61
CA TRP A 101 -5.13 -0.07 4.94
C TRP A 101 -6.01 -0.80 5.95
N PHE A 102 -5.46 -1.38 7.02
CA PHE A 102 -6.27 -1.96 8.10
C PHE A 102 -7.11 -0.90 8.84
N LEU A 103 -6.54 0.29 9.10
CA LEU A 103 -7.27 1.41 9.71
C LEU A 103 -8.35 2.00 8.79
N LEU A 104 -8.07 2.12 7.48
CA LEU A 104 -9.05 2.61 6.49
C LEU A 104 -10.10 1.54 6.11
N ALA A 105 -9.70 0.27 6.03
CA ALA A 105 -10.59 -0.87 5.73
C ALA A 105 -11.36 -1.37 6.97
N MET A 106 -11.15 -0.75 8.14
CA MET A 106 -11.95 -1.04 9.34
C MET A 106 -13.42 -0.70 9.14
N ASN A 107 -13.75 0.17 8.17
CA ASN A 107 -15.13 0.45 7.78
C ASN A 107 -15.74 -0.60 6.82
N TRP A 108 -14.90 -1.35 6.08
CA TRP A 108 -15.37 -2.31 5.06
C TRP A 108 -15.40 -3.77 5.54
N ASN A 109 -14.60 -4.14 6.56
CA ASN A 109 -14.62 -5.49 7.12
C ASN A 109 -15.88 -5.82 7.95
N LYS A 110 -16.75 -4.84 8.20
CA LYS A 110 -18.10 -5.10 8.73
C LYS A 110 -19.09 -5.48 7.62
N MET A 111 -18.69 -5.35 6.34
CA MET A 111 -19.54 -5.48 5.16
C MET A 111 -19.10 -6.61 4.24
N ASP A 112 -18.70 -7.76 4.77
CA ASP A 112 -18.56 -8.98 3.94
C ASP A 112 -18.89 -10.26 4.72
N ARG A 113 -20.15 -10.31 5.15
CA ARG A 113 -21.05 -11.47 5.21
C ARG A 113 -22.35 -11.04 5.90
N LYS A 114 -22.99 -10.02 5.35
CA LYS A 114 -24.44 -9.88 5.51
C LYS A 114 -25.06 -10.84 4.48
N LEU A 115 -24.85 -12.14 4.68
CA LEU A 115 -25.81 -13.11 4.18
C LEU A 115 -27.14 -12.66 4.80
N ASP A 116 -28.20 -12.63 4.00
CA ASP A 116 -29.53 -12.37 4.53
C ASP A 116 -29.77 -13.45 5.59
N GLU A 117 -29.57 -13.09 6.87
CA GLU A 117 -29.70 -14.04 7.96
C GLU A 117 -31.19 -14.37 8.05
N ASP A 118 -31.50 -15.66 8.08
CA ASP A 118 -32.88 -16.09 8.17
C ASP A 118 -33.55 -15.50 9.43
N ALA A 119 -34.85 -15.21 9.33
CA ALA A 119 -35.56 -14.51 10.39
C ALA A 119 -35.51 -15.24 11.75
N ASP A 120 -35.49 -16.58 11.72
CA ASP A 120 -35.35 -17.43 12.90
C ASP A 120 -33.97 -17.30 13.55
N VAL A 121 -32.89 -17.16 12.77
CA VAL A 121 -31.52 -16.93 13.26
C VAL A 121 -31.44 -15.58 13.99
N VAL A 122 -32.05 -14.53 13.43
CA VAL A 122 -32.10 -13.20 14.05
C VAL A 122 -32.88 -13.24 15.36
N ILE A 123 -34.02 -13.95 15.39
CA ILE A 123 -34.85 -14.10 16.59
C ILE A 123 -34.08 -14.85 17.69
N GLU A 124 -33.42 -15.96 17.35
CA GLU A 124 -32.65 -16.74 18.31
C GLU A 124 -31.48 -15.94 18.87
N LYS A 125 -30.83 -15.11 18.04
CA LYS A 125 -29.78 -14.20 18.49
C LYS A 125 -30.31 -13.17 19.50
N GLN A 126 -31.43 -12.51 19.21
CA GLN A 126 -32.06 -11.56 20.13
C GLN A 126 -32.46 -12.24 21.45
N LYS A 127 -32.93 -13.47 21.39
CA LYS A 127 -33.26 -14.27 22.57
C LYS A 127 -32.02 -14.54 23.42
N VAL A 128 -30.89 -14.94 22.81
CA VAL A 128 -29.61 -15.12 23.51
C VAL A 128 -29.14 -13.82 24.18
N GLU A 129 -29.21 -12.70 23.46
CA GLU A 129 -28.84 -11.39 24.00
C GLU A 129 -29.73 -10.99 25.19
N SER A 130 -31.04 -11.25 25.11
CA SER A 130 -31.97 -10.95 26.21
C SER A 130 -31.68 -11.79 27.47
N ILE A 131 -31.23 -13.04 27.31
CA ILE A 131 -30.94 -13.95 28.43
C ILE A 131 -29.67 -13.56 29.17
N GLN A 132 -28.66 -13.02 28.48
CA GLN A 132 -27.46 -12.51 29.13
C GLN A 132 -27.74 -11.33 30.07
N ASN A 133 -28.77 -10.54 29.78
CA ASN A 133 -29.12 -9.35 30.54
C ASN A 133 -29.96 -9.64 31.80
N ILE A 134 -30.40 -10.88 32.03
CA ILE A 134 -31.22 -11.24 33.20
C ILE A 134 -30.35 -12.01 34.20
N PRO A 135 -29.85 -11.36 35.28
CA PRO A 135 -29.09 -12.04 36.31
C PRO A 135 -29.94 -13.13 36.98
N GLY A 136 -29.49 -14.38 36.89
CA GLY A 136 -30.12 -15.54 37.53
C GLY A 136 -31.05 -16.40 36.64
N TYR A 137 -31.39 -15.96 35.42
CA TYR A 137 -32.28 -16.73 34.52
C TYR A 137 -31.59 -17.94 33.88
N VAL A 138 -30.27 -17.85 33.66
CA VAL A 138 -29.46 -18.88 33.00
C VAL A 138 -29.55 -20.24 33.70
N HIS A 139 -29.75 -20.27 35.02
CA HIS A 139 -29.68 -21.52 35.78
C HIS A 139 -30.90 -22.43 35.70
N ASN A 140 -32.09 -21.95 35.31
CA ASN A 140 -33.31 -22.74 35.50
C ASN A 140 -33.72 -23.57 34.26
N ARG A 141 -33.25 -23.23 33.05
CA ARG A 141 -33.64 -23.95 31.82
C ARG A 141 -32.55 -24.15 30.78
N THR A 142 -31.50 -23.32 30.76
CA THR A 142 -30.48 -23.35 29.69
C THR A 142 -29.21 -24.03 30.18
N VAL A 143 -28.72 -25.03 29.45
CA VAL A 143 -27.49 -25.77 29.77
C VAL A 143 -26.30 -25.21 29.02
N LEU A 144 -26.51 -24.73 27.79
CA LEU A 144 -25.47 -24.15 26.96
C LEU A 144 -25.96 -22.82 26.41
N LEU A 145 -25.21 -21.75 26.66
CA LEU A 145 -25.45 -20.43 26.09
C LEU A 145 -24.22 -20.02 25.26
N VAL A 146 -24.43 -19.84 23.97
CA VAL A 146 -23.39 -19.46 23.02
C VAL A 146 -23.74 -18.08 22.49
N ASN A 147 -22.85 -17.11 22.67
CA ASN A 147 -23.05 -15.75 22.16
C ASN A 147 -21.84 -15.27 21.35
N ASP A 148 -22.11 -14.83 20.13
CA ASP A 148 -21.20 -14.17 19.20
C ASP A 148 -19.85 -14.88 19.01
N ILE A 149 -19.86 -16.22 18.95
CA ILE A 149 -18.62 -16.98 18.79
C ILE A 149 -18.09 -16.88 17.35
N GLY A 150 -16.76 -16.81 17.23
CA GLY A 150 -16.08 -16.74 15.95
C GLY A 150 -14.69 -17.37 16.01
N LYS A 151 -14.29 -18.04 14.93
CA LYS A 151 -12.95 -18.59 14.77
C LYS A 151 -12.38 -18.26 13.41
N LYS A 152 -11.17 -17.72 13.44
CA LYS A 152 -10.33 -17.49 12.28
C LYS A 152 -9.04 -18.30 12.44
N TYR A 153 -8.69 -19.09 11.42
CA TYR A 153 -7.46 -19.89 11.46
C TYR A 153 -6.27 -19.11 10.90
N ASN A 154 -6.47 -18.41 9.78
CA ASN A 154 -5.47 -17.58 9.13
C ASN A 154 -6.07 -16.23 8.75
N CYS A 155 -5.25 -15.23 8.39
CA CYS A 155 -5.73 -13.91 7.96
C CYS A 155 -6.78 -13.95 6.83
N LYS A 156 -6.82 -15.03 6.03
CA LYS A 156 -7.74 -15.21 4.90
C LYS A 156 -8.99 -16.04 5.19
N THR A 157 -9.02 -16.86 6.26
CA THR A 157 -10.06 -17.90 6.42
C THR A 157 -10.76 -17.79 7.77
N THR A 158 -11.98 -17.26 7.74
CA THR A 158 -12.89 -17.20 8.89
C THR A 158 -13.82 -18.42 8.85
N ALA A 159 -13.55 -19.40 9.72
CA ALA A 159 -14.26 -20.67 9.76
C ALA A 159 -15.63 -20.59 10.45
N VAL A 160 -15.77 -19.72 11.45
CA VAL A 160 -17.05 -19.44 12.13
C VAL A 160 -17.11 -17.94 12.40
N TYR A 161 -18.27 -17.33 12.23
CA TYR A 161 -18.47 -15.90 12.42
C TYR A 161 -19.84 -15.64 13.05
N ASN A 162 -19.84 -14.96 14.20
CA ASN A 162 -21.03 -14.37 14.80
C ASN A 162 -22.17 -15.36 15.09
N VAL A 163 -21.84 -16.54 15.60
CA VAL A 163 -22.84 -17.59 15.90
C VAL A 163 -23.35 -17.43 17.33
N SER A 164 -24.67 -17.30 17.50
CA SER A 164 -25.34 -17.20 18.79
C SER A 164 -26.52 -18.18 18.85
N PHE A 165 -26.58 -19.02 19.88
CA PHE A 165 -27.70 -19.92 20.13
C PHE A 165 -27.70 -20.38 21.59
N GLN A 166 -28.83 -20.91 22.05
CA GLN A 166 -28.92 -21.57 23.34
C GLN A 166 -29.43 -23.00 23.21
N VAL A 167 -29.07 -23.85 24.19
CA VAL A 167 -29.58 -25.21 24.31
C VAL A 167 -30.15 -25.40 25.70
N GLY A 168 -31.43 -25.73 25.75
CA GLY A 168 -32.18 -26.04 26.95
C GLY A 168 -31.84 -27.41 27.53
N ARG A 169 -32.25 -27.63 28.78
CA ARG A 169 -32.06 -28.92 29.46
C ARG A 169 -32.94 -29.99 28.80
N GLY A 170 -32.31 -31.05 28.30
CA GLY A 170 -32.98 -32.15 27.61
C GLY A 170 -33.22 -31.91 26.12
N GLU A 171 -32.78 -30.77 25.57
CA GLU A 171 -32.82 -30.51 24.13
C GLU A 171 -31.64 -31.19 23.41
N CYS A 172 -31.91 -31.77 22.24
CA CYS A 172 -30.89 -32.32 21.36
C CYS A 172 -30.57 -31.28 20.27
N PHE A 173 -29.34 -30.77 20.26
CA PHE A 173 -28.90 -29.77 19.30
C PHE A 173 -27.93 -30.35 18.27
N GLY A 174 -28.21 -30.14 16.98
CA GLY A 174 -27.40 -30.62 15.87
C GLY A 174 -27.09 -29.52 14.86
N LEU A 175 -25.85 -29.47 14.37
CA LEU A 175 -25.44 -28.55 13.32
C LEU A 175 -25.46 -29.27 11.96
N LEU A 176 -26.26 -28.77 11.02
CA LEU A 176 -26.39 -29.30 9.66
C LEU A 176 -25.94 -28.24 8.63
N GLY A 177 -25.44 -28.70 7.48
CA GLY A 177 -25.01 -27.80 6.40
C GLY A 177 -23.90 -28.40 5.52
N VAL A 178 -23.46 -27.64 4.52
CA VAL A 178 -22.43 -28.08 3.56
C VAL A 178 -21.03 -28.24 4.19
N ASN A 179 -20.14 -28.96 3.51
CA ASN A 179 -18.73 -29.03 3.89
C ASN A 179 -18.11 -27.64 3.89
N GLY A 180 -17.38 -27.30 4.96
CA GLY A 180 -16.80 -25.96 5.13
C GLY A 180 -17.68 -24.93 5.84
N ALA A 181 -18.94 -25.25 6.19
CA ALA A 181 -19.84 -24.32 6.90
C ALA A 181 -19.43 -24.01 8.36
N GLY A 182 -18.38 -24.64 8.89
CA GLY A 182 -17.89 -24.37 10.25
C GLY A 182 -18.37 -25.33 11.35
N LYS A 183 -19.25 -26.31 11.06
CA LYS A 183 -19.80 -27.28 12.04
C LYS A 183 -18.79 -27.87 13.02
N THR A 184 -17.75 -28.53 12.51
CA THR A 184 -16.70 -29.15 13.34
C THR A 184 -15.91 -28.10 14.11
N THR A 185 -15.69 -26.93 13.51
CA THR A 185 -15.01 -25.81 14.19
C THR A 185 -15.86 -25.30 15.36
N THR A 186 -17.17 -25.19 15.19
CA THR A 186 -18.11 -24.81 16.24
C THR A 186 -18.09 -25.82 17.39
N PHE A 187 -18.19 -27.12 17.12
CA PHE A 187 -18.09 -28.13 18.17
C PHE A 187 -16.75 -28.09 18.91
N LYS A 188 -15.63 -27.99 18.18
CA LYS A 188 -14.30 -27.86 18.79
C LYS A 188 -14.20 -26.66 19.72
N MET A 189 -14.78 -25.52 19.34
CA MET A 189 -14.81 -24.34 20.21
C MET A 189 -15.61 -24.56 21.51
N LEU A 190 -16.66 -25.39 21.48
CA LEU A 190 -17.52 -25.65 22.63
C LEU A 190 -16.94 -26.71 23.57
N THR A 191 -16.15 -27.66 23.05
CA THR A 191 -15.58 -28.75 23.84
C THR A 191 -14.20 -28.46 24.41
N GLY A 192 -13.54 -27.38 23.97
CA GLY A 192 -12.15 -27.05 24.32
C GLY A 192 -11.16 -27.67 23.34
#